data_AF-A0A0D0CSJ7-F1
#
_entry.id   AF-A0A0D0CSJ7-F1
#
_cell.length_a   1.000
_cell.length_b   1.000
_cell.length_c   1.000
_cell.angle_alpha   90.00
_cell.angle_beta   90.00
_cell.angle_gamma   90.00
#
_symmetry.space_group_name_H-M   'P 1'
#
loop_
_entity.id
_entity.type
_entity.pdbx_description
1 polymer ?
#
loop_
_entity_poly.entity_id
_entity_poly.type
_entity_poly.pdbx_seq_one_letter_code
_entity_poly.pdbx_strand_id
1 'polypeptide(L)'
;MSPEEQEILAIDGANFTLDIVDTIIAAISTEVRHGNFAGALLLMTFIALYQLSIKPQSCPRIILFFCCLTVFLSFTVFLISNATFLVDIADVAGKITDSAADSQDLIWAYMDIFPQSILLLISDGIVVWRAWVLLPEGILWKILPTILTIANIGLNIADCTVDVVQIQTILDGLTPELDWIVFAASIAINILATLFIMWKWWYIFTPRLYGQGYITMNANAQGSLTKLEESLLQYQ
;
A
#
# COMPACT_ATOMS: atom_id res chain seq x y z
N MET A 1 25.50 -39.83 -23.25
CA MET A 1 24.55 -39.57 -22.17
C MET A 1 24.08 -40.90 -21.63
N SER A 2 24.35 -41.20 -20.36
CA SER A 2 23.91 -42.43 -19.72
C SER A 2 22.42 -42.34 -19.34
N PRO A 3 21.73 -43.48 -19.13
CA PRO A 3 20.37 -43.47 -18.59
C PRO A 3 20.27 -42.76 -17.23
N GLU A 4 21.32 -42.85 -16.42
CA GLU A 4 21.42 -42.20 -15.11
C GLU A 4 21.52 -40.67 -15.23
N GLU A 5 22.30 -40.16 -16.19
CA GLU A 5 22.37 -38.72 -16.50
C GLU A 5 21.02 -38.18 -17.00
N GLN A 6 20.24 -39.00 -17.73
CA GLN A 6 18.90 -38.62 -18.20
C GLN A 6 17.89 -38.56 -17.07
N GLU A 7 17.98 -39.48 -16.10
CA GLU A 7 17.11 -39.48 -14.92
C GLU A 7 17.36 -38.25 -14.04
N ILE A 8 18.63 -37.90 -13.80
CA ILE A 8 19.00 -36.69 -13.04
C ILE A 8 18.46 -35.42 -13.72
N LEU A 9 18.69 -35.27 -15.03
CA LEU A 9 18.18 -34.11 -15.78
C LEU A 9 16.65 -34.01 -15.78
N ALA A 10 15.94 -35.14 -15.78
CA ALA A 10 14.49 -35.15 -15.70
C ALA A 10 13.99 -34.72 -14.31
N ILE A 11 14.66 -35.16 -13.24
CA ILE A 11 14.34 -34.76 -11.87
C ILE A 11 14.64 -33.27 -11.66
N ASP A 12 15.79 -32.79 -12.11
CA ASP A 12 16.18 -31.38 -12.01
C ASP A 12 15.20 -30.48 -12.79
N GLY A 13 14.80 -30.89 -14.00
CA GLY A 13 13.80 -30.16 -14.78
C GLY A 13 12.41 -30.11 -14.11
N ALA A 14 12.01 -31.20 -13.44
CA ALA A 14 10.76 -31.24 -12.68
C ALA A 14 10.82 -30.33 -11.45
N ASN A 15 11.91 -30.38 -10.68
CA ASN A 15 12.13 -29.51 -9.52
C ASN A 15 12.15 -28.03 -9.92
N PHE A 16 12.89 -27.67 -10.97
CA PHE A 16 12.92 -26.31 -11.50
C PHE A 16 11.52 -25.81 -11.90
N THR A 17 10.70 -26.67 -12.50
CA THR A 17 9.33 -26.31 -12.85
C THR A 17 8.46 -26.08 -11.61
N LEU A 18 8.62 -26.93 -10.59
CA LEU A 18 7.94 -26.76 -9.31
C LEU A 18 8.39 -25.49 -8.60
N ASP A 19 9.69 -25.17 -8.61
CA ASP A 19 10.23 -23.94 -8.03
C ASP A 19 9.68 -22.71 -8.75
N ILE A 20 9.58 -22.71 -10.08
CA ILE A 20 8.92 -21.63 -10.84
C ILE A 20 7.45 -21.49 -10.43
N VAL A 21 6.73 -22.60 -10.32
CA VAL A 21 5.31 -22.58 -9.94
C VAL A 21 5.15 -22.08 -8.52
N ASP A 22 5.96 -22.55 -7.57
CA ASP A 22 5.99 -22.09 -6.19
C ASP A 22 6.42 -20.63 -6.09
N THR A 23 7.25 -20.14 -7.01
CA THR A 23 7.62 -18.71 -7.12
C THR A 23 6.47 -17.86 -7.62
N ILE A 24 5.75 -18.30 -8.65
CA ILE A 24 4.61 -17.57 -9.19
C ILE A 24 3.49 -17.58 -8.15
N ILE A 25 3.23 -18.75 -7.55
CA ILE A 25 2.29 -18.88 -6.44
C ILE A 25 2.76 -18.01 -5.30
N ALA A 26 4.03 -18.02 -4.89
CA ALA A 26 4.58 -17.11 -3.90
C ALA A 26 4.35 -15.67 -4.34
N ALA A 27 4.88 -15.15 -5.43
CA ALA A 27 4.64 -13.78 -5.90
C ALA A 27 3.15 -13.36 -5.98
N ILE A 28 2.22 -14.31 -6.16
CA ILE A 28 0.76 -14.07 -6.14
C ILE A 28 0.14 -14.24 -4.72
N SER A 29 0.68 -15.13 -3.87
CA SER A 29 0.08 -15.61 -2.60
C SER A 29 0.89 -15.30 -1.32
N THR A 30 2.18 -15.04 -1.47
CA THR A 30 2.99 -14.15 -0.64
C THR A 30 2.33 -12.77 -0.76
N GLU A 31 1.43 -12.34 0.13
CA GLU A 31 1.37 -12.71 1.53
C GLU A 31 -0.04 -12.74 2.14
N VAL A 32 -0.53 -13.95 2.43
CA VAL A 32 -1.52 -14.16 3.49
C VAL A 32 -0.86 -14.25 4.88
N ARG A 33 0.45 -14.58 4.95
CA ARG A 33 1.18 -14.76 6.22
C ARG A 33 1.73 -13.44 6.82
N HIS A 34 2.09 -12.45 6.00
CA HIS A 34 2.56 -11.12 6.45
C HIS A 34 1.68 -9.94 5.96
N GLY A 35 0.65 -10.19 5.14
CA GLY A 35 -0.42 -9.23 4.82
C GLY A 35 -0.21 -8.34 3.58
N ASN A 36 0.88 -8.48 2.83
CA ASN A 36 1.12 -7.76 1.59
C ASN A 36 0.35 -8.32 0.39
N PHE A 37 -0.55 -7.50 -0.16
CA PHE A 37 -1.31 -7.78 -1.39
C PHE A 37 -0.59 -7.28 -2.66
N ALA A 38 0.57 -7.85 -2.96
CA ALA A 38 1.42 -7.49 -4.11
C ALA A 38 0.65 -7.34 -5.45
N GLY A 39 -0.18 -8.34 -5.80
CA GLY A 39 -0.98 -8.31 -7.03
C GLY A 39 -2.03 -7.20 -7.07
N ALA A 40 -2.61 -6.85 -5.92
CA ALA A 40 -3.57 -5.73 -5.83
C ALA A 40 -2.86 -4.39 -6.01
N LEU A 41 -1.64 -4.24 -5.49
CA LEU A 41 -0.83 -3.03 -5.65
C LEU A 41 -0.43 -2.80 -7.10
N LEU A 42 -0.01 -3.85 -7.82
CA LEU A 42 0.24 -3.77 -9.27
C LEU A 42 -1.01 -3.34 -10.03
N LEU A 43 -2.14 -3.99 -9.79
CA LEU A 43 -3.39 -3.67 -10.47
C LEU A 43 -3.83 -2.22 -10.19
N MET A 44 -3.77 -1.79 -8.93
CA MET A 44 -4.09 -0.41 -8.56
C MET A 44 -3.13 0.60 -9.19
N THR A 45 -1.84 0.27 -9.30
CA THR A 45 -0.83 1.12 -9.95
C THR A 45 -1.11 1.26 -11.44
N PHE A 46 -1.43 0.15 -12.14
CA PHE A 46 -1.82 0.18 -13.56
C PHE A 46 -3.09 1.00 -13.79
N ILE A 47 -4.11 0.82 -12.96
CA ILE A 47 -5.36 1.60 -13.04
C ILE A 47 -5.06 3.09 -12.81
N ALA A 48 -4.22 3.42 -11.82
CA ALA A 48 -3.84 4.80 -11.54
C ALA A 48 -3.09 5.45 -12.71
N LEU A 49 -2.10 4.75 -13.29
CA LEU A 49 -1.33 5.22 -14.45
C LEU A 49 -2.23 5.40 -15.68
N TYR A 50 -3.14 4.46 -15.92
CA TYR A 50 -4.13 4.57 -16.98
C TYR A 50 -5.02 5.81 -16.80
N GLN A 51 -5.58 6.00 -15.61
CA GLN A 51 -6.41 7.18 -15.30
C GLN A 51 -5.63 8.51 -15.41
N LEU A 52 -4.34 8.51 -15.08
CA LEU A 52 -3.43 9.65 -15.22
C LEU A 52 -3.18 10.01 -16.68
N SER A 53 -3.04 9.02 -17.57
CA SER A 53 -2.74 9.21 -19.00
C SER A 53 -3.86 9.87 -19.80
N ILE A 54 -5.12 9.72 -19.38
CA ILE A 54 -6.30 10.15 -20.16
C ILE A 54 -6.66 11.63 -19.91
N LYS A 55 -6.20 12.23 -18.81
CA LYS A 55 -6.65 13.56 -18.38
C LYS A 55 -5.52 14.60 -18.41
N PRO A 56 -5.82 15.89 -18.65
CA PRO A 56 -4.80 16.95 -18.76
C PRO A 56 -3.96 17.10 -17.47
N GLN A 57 -2.66 17.32 -17.61
CA GLN A 57 -1.70 17.37 -16.50
C GLN A 57 -1.99 18.53 -15.52
N SER A 58 -1.92 18.22 -14.22
CA SER A 58 -1.96 19.20 -13.13
C SER A 58 -0.86 18.87 -12.10
N CYS A 59 -0.36 19.87 -11.37
CA CYS A 59 0.73 19.66 -10.40
C CYS A 59 0.48 18.50 -9.39
N PRO A 60 -0.73 18.35 -8.80
CA PRO A 60 -1.04 17.21 -7.93
C PRO A 60 -0.88 15.84 -8.60
N ARG A 61 -1.14 15.77 -9.91
CA ARG A 61 -1.01 14.53 -10.68
C ARG A 61 0.42 14.16 -10.99
N ILE A 62 1.29 15.16 -11.18
CA ILE A 62 2.73 14.92 -11.35
C ILE A 62 3.30 14.27 -10.08
N ILE A 63 2.92 14.79 -8.90
CA ILE A 63 3.32 14.21 -7.61
C ILE A 63 2.81 12.77 -7.48
N LEU A 64 1.52 12.53 -7.80
CA LEU A 64 0.94 11.20 -7.75
C LEU A 64 1.61 10.23 -8.75
N PHE A 65 1.99 10.71 -9.94
CA PHE A 65 2.74 9.94 -10.92
C PHE A 65 4.11 9.49 -10.38
N PHE A 66 4.88 10.41 -9.79
CA PHE A 66 6.15 10.05 -9.17
C PHE A 66 5.97 9.05 -8.02
N CYS A 67 4.91 9.22 -7.23
CA CYS A 67 4.57 8.29 -6.15
C CYS A 67 4.25 6.88 -6.68
N CYS A 68 3.40 6.77 -7.71
CA CYS A 68 3.11 5.51 -8.39
C CYS A 68 4.35 4.89 -9.05
N LEU A 69 5.23 5.72 -9.63
CA LEU A 69 6.49 5.26 -10.23
C LEU A 69 7.42 4.69 -9.15
N THR A 70 7.55 5.35 -8.00
CA THR A 70 8.37 4.83 -6.90
C THR A 70 7.80 3.51 -6.38
N VAL A 71 6.49 3.40 -6.18
CA VAL A 71 5.83 2.13 -5.81
C VAL A 71 6.16 1.03 -6.82
N PHE A 72 6.03 1.33 -8.11
CA PHE A 72 6.34 0.38 -9.18
C PHE A 72 7.81 -0.05 -9.17
N LEU A 73 8.75 0.88 -9.00
CA LEU A 73 10.18 0.60 -8.93
C LEU A 73 10.53 -0.24 -7.69
N SER A 74 10.04 0.13 -6.51
CA SER A 74 10.23 -0.65 -5.27
C SER A 74 9.70 -2.07 -5.43
N PHE A 75 8.52 -2.22 -6.00
CA PHE A 75 7.93 -3.53 -6.27
C PHE A 75 8.74 -4.34 -7.29
N THR A 76 9.28 -3.69 -8.32
CA THR A 76 10.13 -4.34 -9.32
C THR A 76 11.43 -4.85 -8.67
N VAL A 77 12.06 -4.05 -7.81
CA VAL A 77 13.25 -4.46 -7.06
C VAL A 77 12.93 -5.65 -6.15
N PHE A 78 11.81 -5.60 -5.42
CA PHE A 78 11.36 -6.71 -4.58
C PHE A 78 11.18 -8.02 -5.38
N LEU A 79 10.54 -7.96 -6.55
CA LEU A 79 10.39 -9.13 -7.41
C LEU A 79 11.74 -9.65 -7.92
N ILE A 80 12.66 -8.77 -8.27
CA ILE A 80 14.01 -9.16 -8.71
C ILE A 80 14.74 -9.87 -7.58
N SER A 81 14.74 -9.31 -6.36
CA SER A 81 15.39 -9.92 -5.19
C SER A 81 14.85 -11.31 -4.90
N ASN A 82 13.53 -11.49 -4.99
CA ASN A 82 12.89 -12.80 -4.81
C ASN A 82 13.26 -13.76 -5.95
N ALA A 83 13.25 -13.29 -7.20
CA ALA A 83 13.60 -14.12 -8.36
C ALA A 83 15.06 -14.56 -8.36
N THR A 84 15.99 -13.71 -7.91
CA THR A 84 17.42 -14.06 -7.83
C THR A 84 17.72 -15.05 -6.71
N PHE A 85 17.00 -15.00 -5.59
CA PHE A 85 17.09 -16.01 -4.54
C PHE A 85 16.78 -17.43 -5.06
N LEU A 86 15.85 -17.55 -6.02
CA LEU A 86 15.52 -18.83 -6.66
C LEU A 86 16.57 -19.27 -7.69
N VAL A 87 17.25 -18.32 -8.32
CA VAL A 87 18.33 -18.61 -9.27
C VAL A 87 19.62 -19.00 -8.54
N ASP A 88 19.86 -18.50 -7.31
CA ASP A 88 21.00 -18.94 -6.48
C ASP A 88 20.82 -20.40 -5.99
N ILE A 89 19.60 -20.95 -5.94
CA ILE A 89 19.39 -22.40 -5.77
C ILE A 89 19.90 -23.18 -7.00
N ALA A 90 19.93 -22.56 -8.18
CA ALA A 90 20.47 -23.16 -9.39
C ALA A 90 22.00 -23.08 -9.47
N ASP A 91 22.72 -22.59 -8.45
CA ASP A 91 24.19 -22.60 -8.39
C ASP A 91 24.78 -23.97 -7.99
N VAL A 92 24.22 -24.98 -8.65
CA VAL A 92 24.86 -26.13 -9.28
C VAL A 92 26.09 -25.74 -10.14
N ALA A 93 26.47 -24.45 -10.28
CA ALA A 93 27.65 -24.00 -11.03
C ALA A 93 28.86 -23.57 -10.18
N GLY A 94 28.96 -24.03 -8.93
CA GLY A 94 30.22 -24.41 -8.29
C GLY A 94 31.42 -23.48 -8.49
N LYS A 95 31.30 -22.16 -8.24
CA LYS A 95 32.49 -21.29 -8.16
C LYS A 95 32.23 -19.89 -7.59
N ILE A 96 31.83 -19.78 -6.33
CA ILE A 96 32.00 -18.53 -5.59
C ILE A 96 32.86 -18.85 -4.36
N THR A 97 34.04 -18.25 -4.29
CA THR A 97 34.92 -18.30 -3.11
C THR A 97 34.19 -17.75 -1.89
N ASP A 98 34.31 -18.41 -0.74
CA ASP A 98 33.58 -18.13 0.52
C ASP A 98 33.42 -16.63 0.84
N SER A 99 34.46 -15.81 0.66
CA SER A 99 34.40 -14.37 0.97
C SER A 99 33.53 -13.52 0.02
N ALA A 100 33.29 -13.95 -1.22
CA ALA A 100 32.44 -13.23 -2.16
C ALA A 100 30.95 -13.56 -1.93
N ALA A 101 30.66 -14.80 -1.52
CA ALA A 101 29.32 -15.25 -1.16
C ALA A 101 28.78 -14.45 0.04
N ASP A 102 29.57 -14.29 1.10
CA ASP A 102 29.16 -13.53 2.30
C ASP A 102 28.75 -12.07 1.99
N SER A 103 29.47 -11.42 1.06
CA SER A 103 29.15 -10.05 0.67
C SER A 103 27.89 -9.94 -0.20
N GLN A 104 27.60 -10.97 -0.99
CA GLN A 104 26.43 -11.04 -1.85
C GLN A 104 25.17 -11.30 -1.01
N ASP A 105 25.23 -12.25 -0.07
CA ASP A 105 24.14 -12.55 0.86
C ASP A 105 23.74 -11.33 1.69
N LEU A 106 24.72 -10.55 2.15
CA LEU A 106 24.47 -9.31 2.87
C LEU A 106 23.74 -8.26 2.00
N ILE A 107 24.14 -8.13 0.73
CA ILE A 107 23.47 -7.22 -0.22
C ILE A 107 22.02 -7.68 -0.45
N TRP A 108 21.79 -8.98 -0.60
CA TRP A 108 20.45 -9.54 -0.78
C TRP A 108 19.57 -9.34 0.45
N ALA A 109 20.11 -9.54 1.66
CA ALA A 109 19.39 -9.30 2.90
C ALA A 109 18.93 -7.83 3.02
N TYR A 110 19.78 -6.87 2.66
CA TYR A 110 19.38 -5.46 2.59
C TYR A 110 18.33 -5.20 1.49
N MET A 111 18.45 -5.85 0.33
CA MET A 111 17.52 -5.71 -0.79
C MET A 111 16.14 -6.30 -0.51
N ASP A 112 15.97 -7.12 0.53
CA ASP A 112 14.66 -7.61 0.96
C ASP A 112 13.96 -6.61 1.90
N ILE A 113 14.70 -6.04 2.87
CA ILE A 113 14.13 -5.16 3.91
C ILE A 113 13.73 -3.80 3.35
N PHE A 114 14.63 -3.11 2.63
CA PHE A 114 14.41 -1.71 2.25
C PHE A 114 13.20 -1.49 1.32
N PRO A 115 12.94 -2.32 0.28
CA PRO A 115 11.81 -2.10 -0.61
C PRO A 115 10.46 -2.18 0.11
N GLN A 116 10.32 -3.08 1.09
CA GLN A 116 9.09 -3.25 1.86
C GLN A 116 8.81 -2.01 2.71
N SER A 117 9.81 -1.53 3.45
CA SER A 117 9.70 -0.32 4.28
C SER A 117 9.41 0.93 3.44
N ILE A 118 10.05 1.07 2.27
CA ILE A 118 9.77 2.18 1.34
C ILE A 118 8.33 2.12 0.85
N LEU A 119 7.83 0.93 0.49
CA LEU A 119 6.47 0.73 0.02
C LEU A 119 5.43 1.11 1.10
N LEU A 120 5.66 0.69 2.34
CA LEU A 120 4.81 1.02 3.48
C LEU A 120 4.77 2.54 3.72
N LEU A 121 5.93 3.19 3.74
CA LEU A 121 6.06 4.64 3.92
C LEU A 121 5.33 5.43 2.83
N ILE A 122 5.43 4.99 1.58
CA ILE A 122 4.74 5.64 0.46
C ILE A 122 3.23 5.48 0.59
N SER A 123 2.76 4.29 0.96
CA SER A 123 1.34 4.02 1.20
C SER A 123 0.76 4.99 2.24
N ASP A 124 1.47 5.16 3.36
CA ASP A 124 1.05 6.05 4.45
C ASP A 124 1.06 7.53 4.02
N GLY A 125 2.07 7.91 3.23
CA GLY A 125 2.14 9.23 2.59
C GLY A 125 0.95 9.51 1.66
N ILE A 126 0.51 8.53 0.87
CA ILE A 126 -0.67 8.67 -0.01
C ILE A 126 -1.93 8.90 0.81
N VAL A 127 -2.12 8.16 1.91
CA VAL A 127 -3.31 8.32 2.75
C VAL A 127 -3.38 9.71 3.38
N VAL A 128 -2.24 10.23 3.83
CA VAL A 128 -2.14 11.57 4.42
C VAL A 128 -2.33 12.66 3.38
N TRP A 129 -1.76 12.48 2.19
CA TRP A 129 -2.02 13.33 1.04
C TRP A 129 -3.52 13.40 0.71
N ARG A 130 -4.21 12.24 0.71
CA ARG A 130 -5.67 12.19 0.49
C ARG A 130 -6.42 12.94 1.58
N ALA A 131 -6.04 12.79 2.84
CA ALA A 131 -6.62 13.55 3.95
C ALA A 131 -6.43 15.07 3.74
N TRP A 132 -5.22 15.49 3.35
CA TRP A 132 -4.92 16.90 3.09
C TRP A 132 -5.75 17.53 1.97
N VAL A 133 -5.97 16.79 0.89
CA VAL A 133 -6.78 17.24 -0.26
C VAL A 133 -8.26 17.29 0.09
N LEU A 134 -8.76 16.34 0.89
CA LEU A 134 -10.19 16.21 1.19
C LEU A 134 -10.66 17.06 2.36
N LEU A 135 -9.78 17.46 3.28
CA LEU A 135 -10.17 18.27 4.43
C LEU A 135 -10.15 19.78 4.09
N PRO A 136 -11.33 20.44 4.08
CA PRO A 136 -11.42 21.89 3.88
C PRO A 136 -10.87 22.65 5.10
N GLU A 137 -10.59 23.94 4.87
CA GLU A 137 -9.78 24.86 5.67
C GLU A 137 -9.83 24.68 7.20
N GLY A 138 -8.65 24.47 7.77
CA GLY A 138 -8.40 24.34 9.21
C GLY A 138 -7.02 23.73 9.43
N ILE A 139 -6.05 24.53 9.87
CA ILE A 139 -4.65 24.10 10.00
C ILE A 139 -4.49 22.90 10.95
N LEU A 140 -5.27 22.88 12.04
CA LEU A 140 -5.24 21.83 13.05
C LEU A 140 -5.55 20.44 12.47
N TRP A 141 -6.50 20.37 11.54
CA TRP A 141 -6.93 19.10 10.95
C TRP A 141 -5.93 18.55 9.94
N LYS A 142 -5.03 19.39 9.42
CA LYS A 142 -3.90 18.96 8.61
C LYS A 142 -2.69 18.56 9.46
N ILE A 143 -2.48 19.24 10.59
CA ILE A 143 -1.38 18.94 11.52
C ILE A 143 -1.50 17.53 12.09
N LEU A 144 -2.68 17.11 12.53
CA LEU A 144 -2.87 15.81 13.18
C LEU A 144 -2.43 14.60 12.30
N PRO A 145 -2.93 14.41 11.06
CA PRO A 145 -2.47 13.32 10.20
C PRO A 145 -0.99 13.45 9.84
N THR A 146 -0.46 14.68 9.75
CA THR A 146 0.97 14.90 9.49
C THR A 146 1.85 14.39 10.64
N ILE A 147 1.48 14.68 11.89
CA ILE A 147 2.21 14.19 13.07
C ILE A 147 2.17 12.65 13.12
N LEU A 148 1.01 12.05 12.85
CA LEU A 148 0.87 10.58 12.76
C LEU A 148 1.79 9.99 11.69
N THR A 149 1.88 10.63 10.52
CA THR A 149 2.79 10.19 9.45
C THR A 149 4.25 10.28 9.88
N ILE A 150 4.64 11.39 10.50
CA ILE A 150 6.02 11.60 10.98
C ILE A 150 6.39 10.56 12.03
N ALA A 151 5.48 10.28 12.97
CA ALA A 151 5.68 9.25 13.98
C ALA A 151 5.86 7.86 13.33
N ASN A 152 5.05 7.54 12.31
CA ASN A 152 5.16 6.29 11.59
C ASN A 152 6.44 6.17 10.75
N ILE A 153 6.89 7.28 10.13
CA ILE A 153 8.19 7.35 9.46
C ILE A 153 9.31 7.05 10.47
N GLY A 154 9.26 7.68 11.65
CA GLY A 154 10.22 7.42 12.72
C GLY A 154 10.22 5.97 13.19
N LEU A 155 9.03 5.35 13.30
CA LEU A 155 8.87 3.94 13.68
C LEU A 155 9.51 3.01 12.64
N ASN A 156 9.22 3.22 11.36
CA ASN A 156 9.82 2.44 10.26
C ASN A 156 11.34 2.60 10.18
N ILE A 157 11.88 3.81 10.42
CA ILE A 157 13.33 4.02 10.46
C ILE A 157 13.95 3.28 11.66
N ALA A 158 13.30 3.31 12.82
CA ALA A 158 13.78 2.60 14.01
C ALA A 158 13.80 1.09 13.76
N ASP A 159 12.76 0.56 13.12
CA ASP A 159 12.63 -0.84 12.70
C ASP A 159 13.75 -1.24 11.74
N CYS A 160 13.92 -0.51 10.63
CA CYS A 160 14.99 -0.76 9.67
C CYS A 160 16.38 -0.69 10.33
N THR A 161 16.57 0.20 11.30
CA THR A 161 17.85 0.30 12.04
C THR A 161 18.07 -0.91 12.92
N VAL A 162 17.01 -1.38 13.60
CA VAL A 162 17.04 -2.61 14.38
C VAL A 162 17.33 -3.81 13.48
N ASP A 163 16.71 -3.91 12.31
CA ASP A 163 16.92 -5.01 11.36
C ASP A 163 18.33 -5.02 10.79
N VAL A 164 18.89 -3.85 10.45
CA VAL A 164 20.28 -3.72 10.00
C VAL A 164 21.27 -4.21 11.07
N VAL A 165 21.03 -3.84 12.33
CA VAL A 165 21.84 -4.32 13.47
C VAL A 165 21.62 -5.82 13.69
N GLN A 166 20.39 -6.30 13.51
CA GLN A 166 20.04 -7.72 13.61
C GLN A 166 20.65 -8.56 12.51
N ILE A 167 20.76 -8.11 11.26
CA ILE A 167 21.50 -8.85 10.22
C ILE A 167 22.93 -9.16 10.68
N GLN A 168 23.54 -8.27 11.48
CA GLN A 168 24.84 -8.51 12.11
C GLN A 168 24.79 -9.39 13.37
N THR A 169 23.64 -9.51 14.06
CA THR A 169 23.44 -10.30 15.29
C THR A 169 22.61 -11.58 15.12
N ILE A 170 22.06 -11.88 13.94
CA ILE A 170 21.40 -13.17 13.62
C ILE A 170 22.42 -14.33 13.73
N LEU A 171 23.73 -14.05 13.68
CA LEU A 171 24.79 -14.96 14.13
C LEU A 171 24.67 -15.41 15.60
N ASP A 172 23.99 -14.64 16.45
CA ASP A 172 23.93 -14.82 17.91
C ASP A 172 22.54 -15.28 18.44
N GLY A 173 21.56 -15.51 17.55
CA GLY A 173 20.33 -16.27 17.87
C GLY A 173 19.23 -15.54 18.68
N LEU A 174 19.18 -14.21 18.66
CA LEU A 174 18.13 -13.41 19.33
C LEU A 174 17.43 -12.47 18.32
N THR A 175 16.15 -12.72 18.05
CA THR A 175 15.31 -11.89 17.16
C THR A 175 14.16 -11.23 17.92
N PRO A 176 14.23 -9.93 18.25
CA PRO A 176 13.06 -9.17 18.68
C PRO A 176 12.10 -8.93 17.51
N GLU A 177 10.88 -9.45 17.63
CA GLU A 177 9.78 -9.28 16.65
C GLU A 177 9.18 -7.85 16.74
N LEU A 178 9.80 -6.86 16.09
CA LEU A 178 9.24 -5.50 15.98
C LEU A 178 8.39 -5.31 14.71
N ASP A 179 8.59 -6.13 13.67
CA ASP A 179 8.01 -5.98 12.34
C ASP A 179 6.47 -5.88 12.38
N TRP A 180 5.84 -6.72 13.21
CA TRP A 180 4.37 -6.73 13.33
C TRP A 180 3.83 -5.47 14.01
N ILE A 181 4.61 -4.83 14.89
CA ILE A 181 4.22 -3.59 15.57
C ILE A 181 4.21 -2.45 14.55
N VAL A 182 5.22 -2.39 13.68
CA VAL A 182 5.32 -1.37 12.64
C VAL A 182 4.20 -1.51 11.62
N PHE A 183 3.94 -2.76 11.21
CA PHE A 183 2.82 -3.07 10.33
C PHE A 183 1.46 -2.70 10.97
N ALA A 184 1.22 -3.10 12.22
CA ALA A 184 -0.01 -2.78 12.93
C ALA A 184 -0.20 -1.26 13.13
N ALA A 185 0.88 -0.53 13.41
CA ALA A 185 0.86 0.91 13.54
C ALA A 185 0.49 1.59 12.22
N SER A 186 1.08 1.18 11.09
CA SER A 186 0.76 1.70 9.76
C SER A 186 -0.71 1.45 9.40
N ILE A 187 -1.21 0.22 9.62
CA ILE A 187 -2.63 -0.10 9.42
C ILE A 187 -3.53 0.79 10.29
N ALA A 188 -3.22 0.92 11.58
CA ALA A 188 -4.01 1.71 12.50
C ALA A 188 -4.09 3.17 12.05
N ILE A 189 -2.97 3.76 11.62
CA ILE A 189 -2.90 5.14 11.14
C ILE A 189 -3.74 5.31 9.86
N ASN A 190 -3.65 4.36 8.93
CA ASN A 190 -4.44 4.40 7.69
C ASN A 190 -5.95 4.28 7.93
N ILE A 191 -6.35 3.39 8.86
CA ILE A 191 -7.75 3.26 9.27
C ILE A 191 -8.22 4.55 9.95
N LEU A 192 -7.44 5.09 10.89
CA LEU A 192 -7.77 6.33 11.59
C LEU A 192 -7.90 7.51 10.62
N ALA A 193 -6.98 7.66 9.67
CA ALA A 193 -7.04 8.71 8.65
C ALA A 193 -8.29 8.57 7.78
N THR A 194 -8.64 7.34 7.38
CA THR A 194 -9.83 7.07 6.56
C THR A 194 -11.12 7.33 7.33
N LEU A 195 -11.22 6.86 8.57
CA LEU A 195 -12.35 7.13 9.47
C LEU A 195 -12.49 8.63 9.74
N PHE A 196 -11.37 9.34 9.89
CA PHE A 196 -11.35 10.76 10.13
C PHE A 196 -11.88 11.56 8.93
N ILE A 197 -11.50 11.18 7.71
CA ILE A 197 -12.08 11.73 6.47
C ILE A 197 -13.60 11.46 6.44
N MET A 198 -14.01 10.22 6.70
CA MET A 198 -15.42 9.81 6.67
C MET A 198 -16.26 10.59 7.69
N TRP A 199 -15.79 10.70 8.93
CA TRP A 199 -16.45 11.45 10.00
C TRP A 199 -16.59 12.93 9.65
N LYS A 200 -15.53 13.55 9.12
CA LYS A 200 -15.59 14.95 8.73
C LYS A 200 -16.58 15.19 7.59
N TRP A 201 -16.59 14.28 6.62
CA TRP A 201 -17.53 14.33 5.50
C TRP A 201 -18.98 14.19 6.00
N TRP A 202 -19.23 13.26 6.92
CA TRP A 202 -20.53 13.11 7.59
C TRP A 202 -20.97 14.42 8.27
N TYR A 203 -20.10 15.05 9.06
CA TYR A 203 -20.45 16.29 9.76
C TYR A 203 -20.75 17.46 8.80
N ILE A 204 -20.07 17.54 7.65
CA ILE A 204 -20.32 18.59 6.65
C ILE A 204 -21.60 18.32 5.85
N PHE A 205 -21.86 17.05 5.51
CA PHE A 205 -22.95 16.68 4.61
C PHE A 205 -24.30 16.55 5.32
N THR A 206 -24.30 16.10 6.58
CA THR A 206 -25.53 15.86 7.36
C THR A 206 -26.38 17.14 7.53
N PRO A 207 -25.83 18.31 7.92
CA PRO A 207 -26.62 19.54 8.05
C PRO A 207 -27.17 20.05 6.72
N ARG A 208 -26.48 19.79 5.59
CA ARG A 208 -26.98 20.17 4.26
C ARG A 208 -28.17 19.32 3.86
N LEU A 209 -28.13 18.02 4.10
CA LEU A 209 -29.26 17.12 3.82
C LEU A 209 -30.47 17.45 4.68
N TYR A 210 -30.27 17.67 5.99
CA TYR A 210 -31.38 18.01 6.89
C TYR A 210 -31.91 19.44 6.69
N GLY A 211 -31.05 20.42 6.42
CA GLY A 211 -31.46 21.80 6.17
C GLY A 211 -32.19 22.00 4.83
N GLN A 212 -31.73 21.34 3.77
CA GLN A 212 -32.34 21.46 2.44
C GLN A 212 -33.67 20.69 2.33
N GLY A 213 -33.80 19.56 3.06
CA GLY A 213 -35.07 18.84 3.22
C GLY A 213 -36.14 19.66 3.95
N TYR A 214 -35.76 20.37 5.02
CA TYR A 214 -36.70 21.22 5.76
C TYR A 214 -37.20 22.42 4.94
N ILE A 215 -36.34 23.06 4.15
CA ILE A 215 -36.71 24.20 3.31
C ILE A 215 -37.66 23.78 2.18
N THR A 216 -37.39 22.64 1.54
CA THR A 216 -38.24 22.13 0.44
C THR A 216 -39.60 21.61 0.93
N MET A 217 -39.66 20.96 2.09
CA MET A 217 -40.94 20.57 2.70
C MET A 217 -41.79 21.77 3.10
N ASN A 218 -41.17 22.82 3.66
CA ASN A 218 -41.91 24.03 4.05
C ASN A 218 -42.42 24.83 2.84
N ALA A 219 -41.62 24.95 1.77
CA ALA A 219 -42.03 25.60 0.53
C ALA A 219 -43.21 24.87 -0.15
N ASN A 220 -43.18 23.53 -0.17
CA ASN A 220 -44.29 22.75 -0.73
C ASN A 220 -45.55 22.81 0.15
N ALA A 221 -45.41 22.83 1.47
CA ALA A 221 -46.54 22.99 2.39
C ALA A 221 -47.21 24.37 2.22
N GLN A 222 -46.42 25.44 2.13
CA GLN A 222 -46.94 26.79 1.85
C GLN A 222 -47.62 26.89 0.49
N GLY A 223 -47.04 26.31 -0.57
CA GLY A 223 -47.65 26.29 -1.90
C GLY A 223 -48.92 25.44 -2.00
N SER A 224 -49.10 24.46 -1.10
CA SER A 224 -50.31 23.64 -1.03
C SER A 224 -51.44 24.36 -0.29
N LEU A 225 -51.10 25.11 0.77
CA LEU A 225 -52.06 25.92 1.53
C LEU A 225 -52.64 27.07 0.69
N THR A 226 -51.82 27.77 -0.07
CA THR A 226 -52.29 28.86 -0.95
C THR A 226 -53.25 28.37 -2.03
N LYS A 227 -52.98 27.21 -2.65
CA LYS A 227 -53.92 26.58 -3.60
C LYS A 227 -55.27 26.22 -2.97
N LEU A 228 -55.26 25.79 -1.71
CA LEU A 228 -56.48 25.46 -0.97
C LEU A 228 -57.31 26.71 -0.65
N GLU A 229 -56.66 27.81 -0.26
CA GLU A 229 -57.32 29.11 -0.02
C GLU A 229 -57.93 29.68 -1.30
N GLU A 230 -57.21 29.64 -2.44
CA GLU A 230 -57.75 30.05 -3.74
C GLU A 230 -58.96 29.20 -4.16
N SER A 231 -58.92 27.90 -3.88
CA SER A 231 -60.04 26.99 -4.17
C SER A 231 -61.27 27.33 -3.34
N LEU A 232 -61.10 27.69 -2.06
CA LEU A 232 -62.22 28.06 -1.18
C LEU A 232 -62.85 29.40 -1.55
N LEU A 233 -62.05 30.37 -1.99
CA LEU A 233 -62.54 31.68 -2.44
C LEU A 233 -63.38 31.61 -3.72
N GLN A 234 -63.19 30.61 -4.59
CA GLN A 234 -64.03 30.42 -5.78
C GLN A 234 -65.44 29.89 -5.47
N TYR A 235 -65.68 29.37 -4.26
CA TYR A 235 -66.98 28.83 -3.85
C TYR A 235 -67.81 29.81 -3.00
N GLN A 236 -67.30 31.01 -2.74
CA GLN A 236 -68.03 32.10 -2.06
C GLN A 236 -68.59 33.11 -3.07
#